data_AF-A0A1Y4RVK3-F1
#
_entry.id   AF-A0A1Y4RVK3-F1
#
_cell.length_a   1.000
_cell.length_b   1.000
_cell.length_c   1.000
_cell.angle_alpha   90.00
_cell.angle_beta   90.00
_cell.angle_gamma   90.00
#
_symmetry.space_group_name_H-M   'P 1'
#
loop_
_entity.id
_entity.type
_entity.pdbx_description
1 polymer ?
#
loop_
_entity_poly.entity_id
_entity_poly.type
_entity_poly.pdbx_seq_one_letter_code
_entity_poly.pdbx_strand_id
1 'polypeptide(L)'
;MHKTLKELTLLTPAQTEKELRTAPWLRSIRLDVYALDKELSVYSTEMQKEYRNDLVKRSRYYQSLIDSPLLEPGSVNFNQLNNTYMILIMPFDLFGLGRYCYTFQNCCREEKALERQAGKAEGRVEGKAESIIELLEELGPVPEELRKKIMKERARRL
;
A
#
# COMPACT_ATOMS: atom_id res chain seq x y z
N MET A 1 -8.91 -14.09 14.67
CA MET A 1 -8.45 -14.95 13.55
C MET A 1 -6.93 -14.98 13.57
N HIS A 2 -6.32 -16.15 13.81
CA HIS A 2 -4.90 -16.35 13.58
C HIS A 2 -4.63 -16.25 12.07
N LYS A 3 -3.96 -15.19 11.62
CA LYS A 3 -3.36 -15.16 10.29
C LYS A 3 -2.11 -16.03 10.35
N THR A 4 -2.09 -17.09 9.56
CA THR A 4 -0.88 -17.88 9.34
C THR A 4 0.15 -16.94 8.69
N LEU A 5 1.19 -16.58 9.44
CA LEU A 5 2.31 -15.77 8.95
C LEU A 5 2.95 -16.51 7.78
N LYS A 6 2.71 -16.05 6.56
CA LYS A 6 3.39 -16.53 5.36
C LYS A 6 4.63 -15.67 5.15
N GLU A 7 5.76 -16.25 4.83
CA GLU A 7 6.97 -15.49 4.50
C GLU A 7 6.74 -14.58 3.28
N LEU A 8 6.95 -13.27 3.46
CA LEU A 8 6.72 -12.26 2.42
C LEU A 8 7.85 -12.39 1.39
N THR A 9 7.65 -13.27 0.41
CA THR A 9 8.66 -13.51 -0.62
C THR A 9 8.36 -12.66 -1.84
N LEU A 10 9.22 -11.69 -2.13
CA LEU A 10 9.08 -10.86 -3.32
C LEU A 10 9.29 -11.67 -4.60
N LEU A 11 8.39 -11.51 -5.57
CA LEU A 11 8.53 -12.07 -6.92
C LEU A 11 9.61 -11.33 -7.72
N THR A 12 9.69 -10.02 -7.54
CA THR A 12 10.72 -9.16 -8.16
C THR A 12 11.31 -8.22 -7.13
N PRO A 13 12.58 -7.78 -7.31
CA PRO A 13 13.14 -6.75 -6.44
C PRO A 13 12.24 -5.52 -6.39
N ALA A 14 12.06 -4.95 -5.19
CA ALA A 14 11.26 -3.75 -5.01
C ALA A 14 11.79 -2.60 -5.89
N GLN A 15 10.90 -1.82 -6.47
CA GLN A 15 11.21 -0.71 -7.36
C GLN A 15 11.00 0.60 -6.61
N THR A 16 11.92 1.56 -6.77
CA THR A 16 11.78 2.90 -6.21
C THR A 16 11.39 3.89 -7.29
N GLU A 17 10.62 4.92 -6.94
CA GLU A 17 10.21 6.00 -7.86
C GLU A 17 9.50 5.49 -9.13
N LYS A 18 8.69 4.42 -9.01
CA LYS A 18 8.01 3.78 -10.14
C LYS A 18 6.89 4.67 -10.66
N GLU A 19 6.98 5.13 -11.91
CA GLU A 19 5.90 5.82 -12.59
C GLU A 19 4.84 4.83 -13.10
N LEU A 20 3.57 5.12 -12.85
CA LEU A 20 2.42 4.39 -13.40
C LEU A 20 1.55 5.35 -14.22
N ARG A 21 1.22 4.94 -15.44
CA ARG A 21 0.39 5.68 -16.39
C ARG A 21 -0.40 4.72 -17.26
N THR A 22 -1.71 4.94 -17.40
CA THR A 22 -2.60 4.12 -18.24
C THR A 22 -2.69 4.60 -19.68
N ALA A 23 -2.59 5.91 -19.93
CA ALA A 23 -2.52 6.48 -21.27
C ALA A 23 -1.67 7.77 -21.29
N PRO A 24 -1.01 8.12 -22.40
CA PRO A 24 -0.10 9.28 -22.49
C PRO A 24 -0.72 10.61 -22.03
N TRP A 25 -1.99 10.85 -22.36
CA TRP A 25 -2.71 12.08 -22.03
C TRP A 25 -3.36 12.08 -20.63
N LEU A 26 -3.31 10.96 -19.91
CA LEU A 26 -3.84 10.88 -18.55
C LEU A 26 -2.76 11.22 -17.53
N ARG A 27 -3.19 11.72 -16.37
CA ARG A 27 -2.30 12.00 -15.25
C ARG A 27 -1.63 10.70 -14.78
N SER A 28 -0.32 10.74 -14.58
CA SER A 28 0.45 9.65 -13.99
C SER A 28 0.65 9.86 -12.50
N ILE A 29 1.09 8.79 -11.83
CA ILE A 29 1.58 8.82 -10.45
C ILE A 29 3.00 8.28 -10.43
N ARG A 30 3.77 8.69 -9.42
CA ARG A 30 5.09 8.13 -9.14
C ARG A 30 5.08 7.62 -7.71
N LEU A 31 5.26 6.31 -7.56
CA LEU A 31 5.26 5.64 -6.27
C LEU A 31 6.65 5.63 -5.67
N ASP A 32 6.76 5.79 -4.36
CA ASP A 32 8.06 5.87 -3.69
C ASP A 32 8.74 4.50 -3.66
N VAL A 33 8.00 3.48 -3.20
CA VAL A 33 8.41 2.08 -3.28
C VAL A 33 7.22 1.23 -3.76
N TYR A 34 7.48 0.36 -4.72
CA TYR A 34 6.56 -0.62 -5.26
C TYR A 34 7.17 -2.02 -5.14
N ALA A 35 6.42 -2.98 -4.62
CA ALA A 35 6.84 -4.37 -4.52
C ALA A 35 5.71 -5.34 -4.88
N LEU A 36 6.08 -6.52 -5.36
CA LEU A 36 5.17 -7.59 -5.76
C LEU A 36 5.65 -8.89 -5.10
N ASP A 37 4.77 -9.60 -4.39
CA ASP A 37 5.08 -10.91 -3.81
C ASP A 37 4.77 -12.08 -4.77
N LYS A 38 5.14 -13.30 -4.37
CA LYS A 38 4.90 -14.53 -5.16
C LYS A 38 3.42 -14.88 -5.32
N GLU A 39 2.58 -14.47 -4.37
CA GLU A 39 1.13 -14.52 -4.44
C GLU A 39 0.53 -13.41 -5.31
N LEU A 40 1.40 -12.58 -5.93
CA LEU A 40 1.08 -11.45 -6.76
C LEU A 40 0.42 -10.29 -6.01
N SER A 41 0.45 -10.25 -4.68
CA SER A 41 0.01 -9.08 -3.94
C SER A 41 0.96 -7.90 -4.14
N VAL A 42 0.38 -6.73 -4.33
CA VAL A 42 1.09 -5.48 -4.56
C VAL A 42 1.22 -4.70 -3.27
N TYR A 43 2.41 -4.18 -2.99
CA TYR A 43 2.70 -3.31 -1.86
C TYR A 43 3.24 -1.99 -2.38
N SER A 44 2.59 -0.89 -2.03
CA SER A 44 3.05 0.46 -2.33
C SER A 44 3.23 1.21 -1.02
N THR A 45 4.43 1.72 -0.76
CA THR A 45 4.69 2.57 0.41
C THR A 45 4.90 4.01 -0.04
N GLU A 46 4.22 4.96 0.61
CA GLU A 46 4.26 6.39 0.29
C GLU A 46 4.57 7.21 1.54
N MET A 47 5.58 8.09 1.48
CA MET A 47 5.91 8.99 2.57
C MET A 47 5.32 10.39 2.34
N GLN A 48 4.65 10.91 3.36
CA GLN A 48 4.07 12.24 3.36
C GLN A 48 4.59 13.05 4.55
N LYS A 49 5.39 14.09 4.26
CA LYS A 49 5.97 14.98 5.28
C LYS A 49 4.97 15.95 5.90
N GLU A 50 4.11 16.50 5.07
CA GLU A 50 3.24 17.61 5.42
C GLU A 50 1.78 17.17 5.39
N TYR A 51 0.96 17.80 6.22
CA TYR A 51 -0.47 17.56 6.21
C TYR A 51 -1.07 17.97 4.86
N ARG A 52 -1.91 17.10 4.31
CA ARG A 52 -2.72 17.36 3.11
C ARG A 52 -4.11 16.80 3.32
N ASN A 53 -5.13 17.63 3.04
CA ASN A 53 -6.53 17.27 3.21
C ASN A 53 -7.12 16.46 2.03
N ASP A 54 -6.31 16.08 1.05
CA ASP A 54 -6.73 15.37 -0.16
C ASP A 54 -6.52 13.84 -0.10
N LEU A 55 -6.06 13.31 1.05
CA LEU A 55 -5.59 11.93 1.16
C LEU A 55 -6.59 10.92 0.63
N VAL A 56 -7.86 10.99 1.04
CA VAL A 56 -8.88 10.00 0.64
C VAL A 56 -9.02 9.93 -0.88
N LYS A 57 -9.12 11.08 -1.56
CA LYS A 57 -9.28 11.13 -3.02
C LYS A 57 -7.98 10.73 -3.72
N ARG A 58 -6.83 11.14 -3.19
CA ARG A 58 -5.51 10.84 -3.74
C ARG A 58 -5.19 9.36 -3.63
N SER A 59 -5.40 8.74 -2.47
CA SER A 59 -5.20 7.30 -2.27
C SER A 59 -6.11 6.49 -3.18
N ARG A 60 -7.39 6.85 -3.32
CA ARG A 60 -8.29 6.19 -4.27
C ARG A 60 -7.79 6.26 -5.71
N TYR A 61 -7.29 7.43 -6.11
CA TYR A 61 -6.72 7.62 -7.45
C TYR A 61 -5.47 6.76 -7.67
N TYR A 62 -4.56 6.73 -6.68
CA TYR A 62 -3.34 5.94 -6.76
C TYR A 62 -3.66 4.45 -6.84
N GLN A 63 -4.54 3.98 -5.95
CA GLN A 63 -5.07 2.61 -5.94
C GLN A 63 -5.61 2.20 -7.31
N SER A 64 -6.41 3.06 -7.96
CA SER A 64 -6.98 2.75 -9.27
C SER A 64 -5.93 2.57 -10.38
N LEU A 65 -4.83 3.33 -10.34
CA LEU A 65 -3.74 3.19 -11.31
C LEU A 65 -2.84 1.98 -11.02
N ILE A 66 -2.70 1.62 -9.74
CA ILE A 66 -1.99 0.41 -9.32
C ILE A 66 -2.76 -0.84 -9.75
N ASP A 67 -4.09 -0.84 -9.58
CA ASP A 67 -4.96 -1.99 -9.89
C ASP A 67 -5.20 -2.15 -11.39
N SER A 68 -5.16 -1.05 -12.16
CA SER A 68 -5.47 -1.07 -13.60
C SER A 68 -4.69 -2.11 -14.42
N PRO A 69 -3.37 -2.32 -14.25
CA PRO A 69 -2.63 -3.34 -14.99
C PRO A 69 -2.70 -4.76 -14.38
N LEU A 70 -3.38 -4.96 -13.25
CA LEU A 70 -3.37 -6.26 -12.53
C LEU A 70 -4.40 -7.25 -13.05
N LEU A 71 -5.29 -6.83 -13.94
CA LEU A 71 -6.21 -7.71 -14.66
C LEU A 71 -5.91 -7.69 -16.15
N GLU A 72 -5.90 -8.87 -16.75
CA GLU A 72 -5.70 -9.02 -18.18
C GLU A 72 -6.86 -8.39 -18.97
N PRO A 73 -6.58 -7.72 -20.11
CA PRO A 73 -7.61 -7.20 -20.99
C PRO A 73 -8.62 -8.29 -21.38
N GLY A 74 -9.91 -7.99 -21.20
CA GLY A 74 -11.01 -8.93 -21.52
C GLY A 74 -11.39 -9.89 -20.38
N SER A 75 -10.73 -9.81 -19.22
CA SER A 75 -11.10 -10.59 -18.04
C SER A 75 -12.53 -10.28 -17.58
N VAL A 76 -13.38 -11.29 -17.49
CA VAL A 76 -14.77 -11.18 -16.99
C VAL A 76 -14.86 -11.41 -15.48
N ASN A 77 -13.88 -12.07 -14.88
CA ASN A 77 -13.86 -12.42 -13.46
C ASN A 77 -12.96 -11.47 -12.66
N PHE A 78 -13.56 -10.43 -12.09
CA PHE A 78 -12.85 -9.45 -11.26
C PHE A 78 -12.32 -10.00 -9.93
N ASN A 79 -12.74 -11.20 -9.51
CA ASN A 79 -12.19 -11.84 -8.31
C ASN A 79 -10.74 -12.31 -8.48
N GLN A 80 -10.20 -12.26 -9.72
CA GLN A 80 -8.80 -12.51 -10.01
C GLN A 80 -7.90 -11.31 -9.71
N LEU A 81 -8.49 -10.13 -9.43
CA LEU A 81 -7.71 -8.93 -9.12
C LEU A 81 -6.89 -9.17 -7.86
N ASN A 82 -5.61 -8.87 -7.96
CA ASN A 82 -4.66 -9.09 -6.89
C ASN A 82 -4.98 -8.21 -5.67
N ASN A 83 -4.51 -8.64 -4.50
CA ASN A 83 -4.54 -7.79 -3.33
C ASN A 83 -3.52 -6.65 -3.50
N THR A 84 -3.95 -5.44 -3.21
CA THR A 84 -3.08 -4.27 -3.21
C THR A 84 -3.13 -3.62 -1.83
N TYR A 85 -1.94 -3.30 -1.29
CA TYR A 85 -1.73 -2.63 -0.03
C TYR A 85 -1.06 -1.28 -0.28
N MET A 86 -1.81 -0.19 -0.03
CA MET A 86 -1.25 1.16 -0.02
C MET A 86 -0.91 1.54 1.41
N ILE A 87 0.39 1.67 1.71
CA ILE A 87 0.95 1.96 3.02
C ILE A 87 1.42 3.41 3.05
N LEU A 88 0.72 4.26 3.79
CA LEU A 88 1.10 5.67 3.95
C LEU A 88 1.86 5.89 5.26
N ILE A 89 2.99 6.59 5.19
CA ILE A 89 3.83 6.92 6.34
C ILE A 89 3.88 8.42 6.52
N MET A 90 3.56 8.86 7.73
CA MET A 90 3.52 10.27 8.10
C MET A 90 4.24 10.50 9.43
N PRO A 91 5.00 11.60 9.59
CA PRO A 91 5.64 11.95 10.86
C PRO A 91 4.66 12.62 11.85
N PHE A 92 3.37 12.70 11.51
CA PHE A 92 2.33 13.35 12.31
C PHE A 92 1.07 12.47 12.37
N ASP A 93 0.24 12.69 13.40
CA ASP A 93 -1.06 12.04 13.50
C ASP A 93 -2.09 12.71 12.62
N LEU A 94 -2.39 12.06 11.50
CA LEU A 94 -3.33 12.55 10.52
C LEU A 94 -4.76 12.72 11.07
N PHE A 95 -5.16 11.86 12.01
CA PHE A 95 -6.53 11.85 12.55
C PHE A 95 -6.62 12.37 13.99
N GLY A 96 -5.49 12.54 14.67
CA GLY A 96 -5.44 13.03 16.05
C GLY A 96 -6.03 12.07 17.07
N LEU A 97 -6.09 10.76 16.77
CA LEU A 97 -6.65 9.74 17.65
C LEU A 97 -5.59 9.00 18.47
N GLY A 98 -4.32 9.43 18.41
CA GLY A 98 -3.22 8.87 19.19
C GLY A 98 -2.87 7.43 18.83
N ARG A 99 -3.31 6.94 17.67
CA ARG A 99 -2.99 5.59 17.21
C ARG A 99 -1.75 5.62 16.36
N TYR A 100 -0.89 4.63 16.59
CA TYR A 100 0.28 4.48 15.74
C TYR A 100 -0.08 3.92 14.35
N CYS A 101 -1.23 3.25 14.18
CA CYS A 101 -1.68 2.62 12.93
C CYS A 101 -3.20 2.73 12.71
N TYR A 102 -3.60 2.99 11.46
CA TYR A 102 -4.98 3.04 10.99
C TYR A 102 -5.14 2.17 9.74
N THR A 103 -5.95 1.11 9.84
CA THR A 103 -6.32 0.28 8.70
C THR A 103 -7.67 0.74 8.14
N PHE A 104 -7.72 0.98 6.83
CA PHE A 104 -8.94 1.31 6.10
C PHE A 104 -9.32 0.19 5.13
N GLN A 105 -10.60 -0.15 5.13
CA GLN A 105 -11.18 -1.13 4.24
C GLN A 105 -12.55 -0.67 3.78
N ASN A 106 -12.98 -1.13 2.60
CA ASN A 106 -14.33 -0.86 2.12
C ASN A 106 -15.34 -1.69 2.95
N CYS A 107 -16.21 -1.01 3.68
CA CYS A 107 -17.30 -1.61 4.43
C CYS A 107 -18.66 -1.15 3.93
N CYS A 108 -19.65 -2.04 3.99
CA CYS A 108 -21.05 -1.67 3.84
C CYS A 108 -21.50 -0.94 5.11
N ARG A 109 -22.23 0.17 4.97
CA ARG A 109 -22.66 0.99 6.11
C ARG A 109 -23.83 0.37 6.84
N GLU A 110 -24.72 -0.26 6.08
CA GLU A 110 -25.97 -0.88 6.53
C GLU A 110 -25.71 -2.22 7.21
N GLU A 111 -24.74 -2.98 6.71
CA GLU A 111 -24.34 -4.27 7.29
C GLU A 111 -22.81 -4.35 7.36
N LYS A 112 -22.27 -4.07 8.56
CA LYS A 112 -20.83 -4.11 8.80
C LYS A 112 -20.24 -5.51 8.64
N ALA A 113 -21.04 -6.57 8.77
CA ALA A 113 -20.57 -7.94 8.54
C ALA A 113 -20.24 -8.22 7.06
N LEU A 114 -20.74 -7.40 6.11
CA LEU A 114 -20.41 -7.50 4.68
C LEU A 114 -19.08 -6.80 4.33
N GLU A 115 -18.12 -6.81 5.25
CA GLU A 115 -16.76 -6.34 5.00
C GLU A 115 -16.19 -7.03 3.75
N ARG A 116 -15.86 -6.24 2.73
CA ARG A 116 -15.21 -6.76 1.54
C ARG A 116 -13.72 -6.81 1.78
N GLN A 117 -13.11 -7.99 1.69
CA GLN A 117 -11.66 -8.17 1.69
C GLN A 117 -10.96 -7.63 0.42
N ALA A 118 -11.68 -6.92 -0.46
CA ALA A 118 -11.16 -6.40 -1.73
C ALA A 118 -10.65 -4.96 -1.58
N GLY A 119 -9.34 -4.78 -1.72
CA GLY A 119 -8.64 -3.49 -1.66
C GLY A 119 -8.47 -2.99 -0.23
N LYS A 120 -7.30 -3.25 0.37
CA LYS A 120 -6.97 -2.81 1.73
C LYS A 120 -6.03 -1.62 1.65
N ALA A 121 -6.41 -0.49 2.24
CA ALA A 121 -5.54 0.68 2.35
C ALA A 121 -5.13 0.85 3.82
N GLU A 122 -3.85 0.86 4.15
CA GLU A 122 -3.37 0.98 5.53
C GLU A 122 -2.58 2.28 5.70
N GLY A 123 -3.06 3.19 6.54
CA GLY A 123 -2.37 4.43 6.89
C GLY A 123 -1.75 4.32 8.27
N ARG A 124 -0.43 4.38 8.41
CA ARG A 124 0.24 4.30 9.72
C ARG A 124 0.73 5.68 10.15
N VAL A 125 0.44 6.03 11.40
CA VAL A 125 0.86 7.27 12.05
C VAL A 125 1.97 6.90 13.03
N GLU A 126 3.18 6.77 12.53
CA GLU A 126 4.37 7.03 13.33
C GLU A 126 5.55 7.06 12.38
N GLY A 127 6.37 8.12 12.50
CA GLY A 127 7.49 8.44 11.63
C GLY A 127 8.70 7.51 11.79
N LYS A 128 8.48 6.21 11.84
CA LYS A 128 9.51 5.18 11.91
C LYS A 128 9.35 4.26 10.72
N ALA A 129 10.33 4.21 9.82
CA ALA A 129 10.33 3.21 8.75
C ALA A 129 10.36 1.78 9.31
N GLU A 130 10.81 1.64 10.55
CA GLU A 130 10.70 0.46 11.39
C GLU A 130 9.24 -0.01 11.53
N SER A 131 8.27 0.91 11.59
CA SER A 131 6.83 0.59 11.66
C SER A 131 6.26 0.04 10.34
N ILE A 132 6.89 0.34 9.21
CA ILE A 132 6.55 -0.26 7.90
C ILE A 132 7.04 -1.69 7.88
N ILE A 133 8.25 -1.91 8.38
CA ILE A 133 8.85 -3.22 8.45
C ILE A 133 8.04 -4.08 9.42
N GLU A 134 7.67 -3.58 10.60
CA GLU A 134 6.76 -4.27 11.53
C GLU A 134 5.42 -4.62 10.87
N LEU A 135 4.81 -3.71 10.10
CA LEU A 135 3.55 -3.98 9.40
C LEU A 135 3.72 -5.07 8.33
N LEU A 136 4.79 -4.99 7.55
CA LEU A 136 5.09 -6.00 6.55
C LEU A 136 5.44 -7.34 7.25
N GLU A 137 6.10 -7.30 8.42
CA GLU A 137 6.39 -8.45 9.29
C GLU A 137 5.12 -9.10 9.85
N GLU A 138 4.06 -8.32 10.13
CA GLU A 138 2.72 -8.85 10.45
C GLU A 138 2.09 -9.63 9.28
N LEU A 139 2.48 -9.32 8.04
CA LEU A 139 2.08 -10.08 6.85
C LEU A 139 3.03 -11.25 6.59
N GLY A 140 4.30 -11.12 6.99
CA GLY A 140 5.36 -12.10 6.82
C GLY A 140 6.77 -11.52 6.97
N PRO A 141 7.79 -12.33 7.30
CA PRO A 141 9.19 -11.87 7.33
C PRO A 141 9.57 -11.10 6.06
N VAL A 142 10.12 -9.91 6.25
CA VAL A 142 10.37 -8.93 5.19
C VAL A 142 11.76 -9.15 4.61
N PRO A 143 11.92 -9.25 3.28
CA PRO A 143 13.23 -9.41 2.68
C PRO A 143 14.13 -8.21 2.96
N GLU A 144 15.38 -8.48 3.33
CA GLU A 144 16.35 -7.46 3.74
C GLU A 144 16.54 -6.35 2.68
N GLU A 145 16.45 -6.70 1.40
CA GLU A 145 16.53 -5.74 0.30
C GLU A 145 15.34 -4.76 0.26
N LEU A 146 14.13 -5.21 0.60
CA LEU A 146 12.97 -4.32 0.74
C LEU A 146 13.11 -3.43 1.97
N ARG A 147 13.54 -4.00 3.10
CA ARG A 147 13.86 -3.28 4.33
C ARG A 147 14.86 -2.14 4.07
N LYS A 148 15.96 -2.40 3.38
CA LYS A 148 16.95 -1.37 3.01
C LYS A 148 16.37 -0.27 2.13
N LYS A 149 15.56 -0.62 1.12
CA LYS A 149 14.94 0.38 0.20
C LYS A 149 13.97 1.29 0.93
N ILE A 150 13.12 0.72 1.79
CA ILE A 150 12.19 1.48 2.63
C ILE A 150 12.95 2.45 3.55
N MET A 151 14.01 1.97 4.22
CA MET A 151 14.83 2.79 5.11
C MET A 151 15.57 3.91 4.36
N LYS A 152 16.07 3.62 3.15
CA LYS A 152 16.76 4.60 2.30
C LYS A 152 15.81 5.69 1.79
N GLU A 153 14.61 5.33 1.35
CA GLU A 153 13.64 6.29 0.85
C GLU A 153 13.13 7.20 1.98
N ARG A 154 13.01 6.68 3.22
CA ARG A 154 12.80 7.52 4.41
C ARG A 154 13.91 8.54 4.60
N ALA A 155 15.17 8.11 4.59
CA ALA A 155 16.30 9.01 4.82
C ALA A 155 16.44 10.08 3.72
N ARG A 156 16.11 9.73 2.47
CA ARG A 156 16.08 10.69 1.35
C ARG A 156 14.96 11.71 1.51
N ARG A 157 13.84 11.25 2.08
CA ARG A 157 12.68 12.10 2.26
C ARG A 157 12.80 12.93 3.49
N LEU A 158 13.22 12.52 4.68
CA LEU A 158 13.36 13.43 5.84
C LEU A 158 14.16 14.70 5.51
#